data_AF-A0A971DUB2-F1
#
_entry.id   AF-A0A971DUB2-F1
#
_cell.length_a   1.000
_cell.length_b   1.000
_cell.length_c   1.000
_cell.angle_alpha   90.00
_cell.angle_beta   90.00
_cell.angle_gamma   90.00
#
_symmetry.space_group_name_H-M   'P 1'
#
loop_
_entity.id
_entity.type
_entity.pdbx_description
1 polymer ?
#
loop_
_entity_poly.entity_id
_entity_poly.type
_entity_poly.pdbx_seq_one_letter_code
_entity_poly.pdbx_strand_id
1 'polypeptide(L)'
;MSCKRKSKKALASAIIFLLSIIFISTPVLADEEEPYSITGYASEVVLNPDGSVYFDETITYKLMQESVEIIKPIPLANSSKAENMEVFLQHPDADSEEPETDPKLEALQNYTFELAEEEEDIYHITIPYEAGKHEEVTFVYRYKMMDTVFLYKDTAVFFWRYMMPNEVKNVQNIDIQVSLPEAVSLDDWSGYVRGAVYAEKELLEDGKFKLTVEELLEDEFLESVLLLPTSLFPEGRKVIDNNAKEEILAEIAEWEEQASSVRKKDELRFYSGSAIGIIAMLLCLATGLLNKMQGKQGINRWIIGASIISLAAGITAWFILKNAWAGILAIVSALALTGYAGYDSNLLFRKNQHKA
;
A
#
# COMPACT_ATOMS: atom_id res chain seq x y z
N MET A 1 22.85 19.12 55.12
CA MET A 1 22.72 19.09 53.64
C MET A 1 22.09 17.80 53.06
N SER A 2 21.45 16.92 53.86
CA SER A 2 20.89 15.64 53.37
C SER A 2 19.43 15.75 52.84
N CYS A 3 18.65 16.71 53.35
CA CYS A 3 17.21 16.80 53.05
C CYS A 3 16.89 17.31 51.62
N LYS A 4 17.68 18.26 51.08
CA LYS A 4 17.49 18.82 49.72
C LYS A 4 17.75 17.82 48.59
N ARG A 5 18.58 16.79 48.80
CA ARG A 5 18.93 15.79 47.77
C ARG A 5 17.88 14.67 47.64
N LYS A 6 17.18 14.32 48.73
CA LYS A 6 16.03 13.40 48.70
C LYS A 6 14.82 14.01 47.98
N SER A 7 14.54 15.30 48.24
CA SER A 7 13.47 16.05 47.57
C SER A 7 13.63 16.11 46.04
N LYS A 8 14.84 16.37 45.52
CA LYS A 8 15.09 16.39 44.07
C LYS A 8 14.95 15.01 43.40
N LYS A 9 15.29 13.92 44.10
CA LYS A 9 15.11 12.54 43.59
C LYS A 9 13.64 12.11 43.58
N ALA A 10 12.89 12.50 44.61
CA ALA A 10 11.44 12.27 44.66
C ALA A 10 10.69 13.06 43.56
N LEU A 11 11.10 14.32 43.33
CA LEU A 11 10.54 15.15 42.26
C LEU A 11 10.86 14.57 40.86
N ALA A 12 12.08 14.11 40.62
CA ALA A 12 12.45 13.46 39.36
C ALA A 12 11.69 12.14 39.13
N SER A 13 11.51 11.32 40.19
CA SER A 13 10.72 10.09 40.11
C SER A 13 9.23 10.37 39.83
N ALA A 14 8.68 11.44 40.41
CA ALA A 14 7.31 11.85 40.17
C ALA A 14 7.11 12.39 38.74
N ILE A 15 8.09 13.12 38.20
CA ILE A 15 8.07 13.60 36.81
C ILE A 15 8.16 12.44 35.82
N ILE A 16 9.01 11.43 36.09
CA ILE A 16 9.10 10.22 35.27
C ILE A 16 7.79 9.43 35.32
N PHE A 17 7.18 9.29 36.49
CA PHE A 17 5.89 8.60 36.67
C PHE A 17 4.75 9.36 35.96
N LEU A 18 4.75 10.69 36.02
CA LEU A 18 3.79 11.54 35.32
C LEU A 18 3.97 11.47 33.79
N LEU A 19 5.22 11.47 33.30
CA LEU A 19 5.54 11.28 31.87
C LEU A 19 5.13 9.89 31.37
N SER A 20 5.24 8.83 32.20
CA SER A 20 4.75 7.50 31.83
C SER A 20 3.22 7.41 31.77
N ILE A 21 2.48 8.18 32.57
CA ILE A 21 1.01 8.22 32.52
C ILE A 21 0.52 8.97 31.27
N ILE A 22 1.22 10.03 30.86
CA ILE A 22 0.92 10.77 29.63
C ILE A 22 1.13 9.87 28.39
N PHE A 23 2.05 8.90 28.44
CA PHE A 23 2.29 7.93 27.36
C PHE A 23 1.23 6.82 27.25
N ILE A 24 0.48 6.52 28.32
CA ILE A 24 -0.55 5.47 28.33
C ILE A 24 -1.93 6.01 27.85
N SER A 25 -2.04 7.34 27.70
CA SER A 25 -3.33 8.01 27.42
C SER A 25 -3.56 8.32 25.94
N THR A 26 -2.83 7.70 25.01
CA THR A 26 -3.26 7.75 23.61
C THR A 26 -4.49 6.86 23.51
N PRO A 27 -5.66 7.38 23.13
CA PRO A 27 -6.74 6.49 22.72
C PRO A 27 -6.17 5.69 21.55
N VAL A 28 -5.97 4.39 21.75
CA VAL A 28 -5.89 3.45 20.64
C VAL A 28 -7.29 3.53 20.04
N LEU A 29 -7.46 4.40 19.06
CA LEU A 29 -8.55 4.28 18.12
C LEU A 29 -8.34 2.89 17.50
N ALA A 30 -9.15 1.94 17.96
CA ALA A 30 -9.26 0.67 17.27
C ALA A 30 -9.88 1.06 15.92
N ASP A 31 -9.06 0.98 14.89
CA ASP A 31 -9.53 1.07 13.51
C ASP A 31 -10.61 0.00 13.35
N GLU A 32 -11.76 0.35 12.77
CA GLU A 32 -12.79 -0.65 12.50
C GLU A 32 -12.18 -1.72 11.58
N GLU A 33 -12.31 -3.00 11.99
CA GLU A 33 -11.76 -4.11 11.22
C GLU A 33 -12.57 -4.26 9.93
N GLU A 34 -11.94 -3.93 8.80
CA GLU A 34 -12.55 -4.06 7.46
C GLU A 34 -13.14 -5.47 7.29
N PRO A 35 -14.34 -5.60 6.69
CA PRO A 35 -15.00 -6.90 6.55
C PRO A 35 -14.22 -7.85 5.63
N TYR A 36 -13.40 -7.33 4.71
CA TYR A 36 -12.55 -8.08 3.80
C TYR A 36 -11.35 -7.25 3.33
N SER A 37 -10.36 -7.91 2.73
CA SER A 37 -9.25 -7.28 1.99
C SER A 37 -9.15 -7.86 0.58
N ILE A 38 -8.59 -7.13 -0.38
CA ILE A 38 -8.35 -7.62 -1.75
C ILE A 38 -6.92 -8.17 -1.85
N THR A 39 -6.77 -9.48 -2.06
CA THR A 39 -5.46 -10.14 -2.15
C THR A 39 -4.98 -10.35 -3.59
N GLY A 40 -5.87 -10.15 -4.57
CA GLY A 40 -5.55 -10.16 -5.99
C GLY A 40 -6.60 -9.43 -6.80
N TYR A 41 -6.15 -8.70 -7.82
CA TYR A 41 -7.01 -8.03 -8.78
C TYR A 41 -6.40 -8.17 -10.17
N ALA A 42 -7.09 -8.86 -11.07
CA ALA A 42 -6.73 -8.97 -12.47
C ALA A 42 -7.82 -8.33 -13.33
N SER A 43 -7.46 -7.54 -14.34
CA SER A 43 -8.44 -6.97 -15.27
C SER A 43 -7.98 -7.03 -16.71
N GLU A 44 -8.77 -7.72 -17.54
CA GLU A 44 -8.67 -7.63 -18.99
C GLU A 44 -9.67 -6.59 -19.50
N VAL A 45 -9.14 -5.52 -20.08
CA VAL A 45 -9.91 -4.42 -20.65
C VAL A 45 -9.75 -4.42 -22.16
N VAL A 46 -10.86 -4.39 -22.89
CA VAL A 46 -10.84 -4.38 -24.36
C VAL A 46 -11.54 -3.13 -24.87
N LEU A 47 -10.77 -2.25 -25.53
CA LEU A 47 -11.30 -1.08 -26.21
C LEU A 47 -11.84 -1.51 -27.59
N ASN A 48 -13.07 -1.12 -27.92
CA ASN A 48 -13.71 -1.47 -29.19
C ASN A 48 -13.71 -0.29 -30.18
N PRO A 49 -13.76 -0.54 -31.51
CA PRO A 49 -13.81 0.52 -32.54
C PRO A 49 -14.99 1.50 -32.42
N ASP A 50 -16.06 1.12 -31.73
CA ASP A 50 -17.24 1.96 -31.44
C ASP A 50 -17.06 2.84 -30.18
N GLY A 51 -15.89 2.83 -29.56
CA GLY A 51 -15.58 3.58 -28.34
C GLY A 51 -16.20 2.99 -27.07
N SER A 52 -16.83 1.82 -27.15
CA SER A 52 -17.23 1.04 -25.98
C SER A 52 -16.07 0.23 -25.42
N VAL A 53 -16.16 -0.12 -24.14
CA VAL A 53 -15.10 -0.83 -23.43
C VAL A 53 -15.68 -2.05 -22.74
N TYR A 54 -15.06 -3.20 -22.95
CA TYR A 54 -15.41 -4.43 -22.25
C TYR A 54 -14.43 -4.65 -21.09
N PHE A 55 -14.96 -5.08 -19.95
CA PHE A 55 -14.20 -5.43 -18.76
C PHE A 55 -14.45 -6.89 -18.40
N ASP A 56 -13.36 -7.63 -18.15
CA ASP A 56 -13.35 -8.91 -17.45
C ASP A 56 -12.41 -8.77 -16.25
N GLU A 57 -12.99 -8.56 -15.06
CA GLU A 57 -12.24 -8.32 -13.83
C GLU A 57 -12.36 -9.54 -12.91
N THR A 58 -11.22 -10.09 -12.49
CA THR A 58 -11.14 -11.17 -11.50
C THR A 58 -10.58 -10.62 -10.20
N ILE A 59 -11.36 -10.67 -9.13
CA ILE A 59 -10.98 -10.09 -7.83
C ILE A 59 -11.05 -11.16 -6.75
N THR A 60 -9.93 -11.37 -6.06
CA THR A 60 -9.83 -12.28 -4.92
C THR A 60 -9.93 -11.50 -3.62
N TYR A 61 -10.93 -11.83 -2.82
CA TYR A 61 -11.21 -11.26 -1.52
C TYR A 61 -10.84 -12.24 -0.42
N LYS A 62 -10.18 -11.75 0.63
CA LYS A 62 -9.97 -12.48 1.88
C LYS A 62 -10.94 -11.95 2.92
N LEU A 63 -11.78 -12.82 3.46
CA LEU A 63 -12.86 -12.42 4.37
C LEU A 63 -12.34 -12.29 5.81
N MET A 64 -12.67 -11.19 6.49
CA MET A 64 -12.38 -11.01 7.92
C MET A 64 -13.58 -11.37 8.80
N GLN A 65 -14.72 -11.70 8.21
CA GLN A 65 -15.96 -12.06 8.92
C GLN A 65 -16.65 -13.22 8.19
N GLU A 66 -17.53 -13.95 8.87
CA GLU A 66 -18.22 -15.11 8.28
C GLU A 66 -19.36 -14.72 7.32
N SER A 67 -19.90 -13.51 7.49
CA SER A 67 -20.93 -12.94 6.64
C SER A 67 -20.49 -11.53 6.29
N VAL A 68 -20.33 -11.26 4.99
CA VAL A 68 -19.86 -9.99 4.47
C VAL A 68 -20.77 -9.50 3.35
N GLU A 69 -20.80 -8.19 3.18
CA GLU A 69 -21.38 -7.55 2.01
C GLU A 69 -20.22 -6.99 1.18
N ILE A 70 -19.89 -7.65 0.08
CA ILE A 70 -18.81 -7.22 -0.82
C ILE A 70 -19.37 -6.12 -1.71
N ILE A 71 -18.72 -4.97 -1.68
CA ILE A 71 -19.09 -3.79 -2.45
C ILE A 71 -17.98 -3.52 -3.46
N LYS A 72 -18.35 -3.47 -4.75
CA LYS A 72 -17.49 -3.00 -5.84
C LYS A 72 -18.07 -1.73 -6.47
N PRO A 73 -17.43 -0.56 -6.33
CA PRO A 73 -17.81 0.64 -7.02
C PRO A 73 -17.46 0.57 -8.51
N ILE A 74 -18.34 1.13 -9.33
CA ILE A 74 -18.21 1.25 -10.78
C ILE A 74 -18.43 2.73 -11.13
N PRO A 75 -17.38 3.48 -11.50
CA PRO A 75 -17.52 4.89 -11.88
C PRO A 75 -18.18 5.00 -13.26
N LEU A 76 -19.44 5.42 -13.31
CA LEU A 76 -20.20 5.53 -14.54
C LEU A 76 -20.08 6.92 -15.18
N ALA A 77 -19.62 7.95 -14.46
CA ALA A 77 -19.57 9.35 -14.90
C ALA A 77 -18.98 9.59 -16.31
N ASN A 78 -18.07 8.71 -16.74
CA ASN A 78 -17.39 8.80 -18.05
C ASN A 78 -17.98 7.88 -19.12
N SER A 79 -19.12 7.24 -18.88
CA SER A 79 -19.80 6.34 -19.81
C SER A 79 -21.28 6.69 -19.89
N SER A 80 -21.95 6.37 -21.00
CA SER A 80 -23.39 6.65 -21.15
C SER A 80 -24.26 5.63 -20.43
N LYS A 81 -23.78 4.38 -20.30
CA LYS A 81 -24.43 3.27 -19.59
C LYS A 81 -23.49 2.07 -19.46
N ALA A 82 -23.82 1.19 -18.52
CA ALA A 82 -23.31 -0.18 -18.45
C ALA A 82 -24.33 -1.16 -19.06
N GLU A 83 -23.86 -2.16 -19.80
CA GLU A 83 -24.65 -3.25 -20.37
C GLU A 83 -24.05 -4.61 -19.98
N ASN A 84 -24.90 -5.64 -19.98
CA ASN A 84 -24.51 -7.04 -19.77
C ASN A 84 -23.66 -7.25 -18.51
N MET A 85 -24.05 -6.61 -17.41
CA MET A 85 -23.43 -6.84 -16.10
C MET A 85 -23.70 -8.27 -15.66
N GLU A 86 -22.64 -9.03 -15.45
CA GLU A 86 -22.68 -10.40 -14.96
C GLU A 86 -21.58 -10.60 -13.92
N VAL A 87 -21.92 -11.30 -12.84
CA VAL A 87 -21.00 -11.64 -11.76
C VAL A 87 -20.95 -13.16 -11.66
N PHE A 88 -19.75 -13.72 -11.53
CA PHE A 88 -19.51 -15.15 -11.38
C PHE A 88 -18.69 -15.42 -10.14
N LEU A 89 -18.99 -16.52 -9.46
CA LEU A 89 -18.14 -17.12 -8.44
C LEU A 89 -17.15 -18.05 -9.14
N GLN A 90 -15.86 -17.83 -8.90
CA GLN A 90 -14.81 -18.73 -9.35
C GLN A 90 -14.54 -19.77 -8.26
N HIS A 91 -14.80 -21.03 -8.57
CA HIS A 91 -14.46 -22.12 -7.66
C HIS A 91 -12.97 -22.45 -7.80
N PRO A 92 -12.23 -22.60 -6.68
CA PRO A 92 -10.86 -23.10 -6.75
C PRO A 92 -10.89 -24.51 -7.36
N ASP A 93 -10.02 -24.77 -8.34
CA ASP A 93 -9.90 -26.08 -8.97
C ASP A 93 -9.37 -27.10 -7.96
N ALA A 94 -10.28 -27.74 -7.24
CA ALA A 94 -9.94 -28.72 -6.20
C ALA A 94 -9.42 -30.06 -6.78
N ASP A 95 -9.52 -30.30 -8.09
CA ASP A 95 -9.32 -31.62 -8.71
C ASP A 95 -8.51 -31.66 -10.03
N SER A 96 -7.87 -30.57 -10.49
CA SER A 96 -7.08 -30.63 -11.73
C SER A 96 -5.60 -30.94 -11.48
N GLU A 97 -5.19 -32.19 -11.70
CA GLU A 97 -3.77 -32.57 -11.85
C GLU A 97 -3.13 -32.04 -13.15
N GLU A 98 -3.85 -31.25 -13.94
CA GLU A 98 -3.37 -30.61 -15.18
C GLU A 98 -3.55 -29.08 -15.12
N PRO A 99 -2.51 -28.28 -15.42
CA PRO A 99 -2.51 -26.83 -15.25
C PRO A 99 -3.17 -26.05 -16.40
N GLU A 100 -4.08 -26.65 -17.19
CA GLU A 100 -4.60 -26.04 -18.43
C GLU A 100 -6.13 -25.97 -18.57
N THR A 101 -6.92 -26.26 -17.53
CA THR A 101 -8.37 -26.00 -17.59
C THR A 101 -8.70 -24.60 -17.07
N ASP A 102 -9.47 -23.83 -17.86
CA ASP A 102 -10.08 -22.59 -17.38
C ASP A 102 -10.86 -22.86 -16.09
N PRO A 103 -10.76 -21.99 -15.08
CA PRO A 103 -11.37 -22.21 -13.79
C PRO A 103 -12.89 -22.25 -13.92
N LYS A 104 -13.54 -23.10 -13.12
CA LYS A 104 -15.00 -23.24 -13.16
C LYS A 104 -15.71 -22.00 -12.62
N LEU A 105 -16.46 -21.33 -13.49
CA LEU A 105 -17.29 -20.17 -13.15
C LEU A 105 -18.75 -20.56 -12.92
N GLU A 106 -19.32 -20.09 -11.81
CA GLU A 106 -20.74 -20.20 -11.49
C GLU A 106 -21.40 -18.82 -11.50
N ALA A 107 -22.38 -18.59 -12.37
CA ALA A 107 -23.07 -17.31 -12.45
C ALA A 107 -23.84 -17.02 -11.15
N LEU A 108 -23.53 -15.89 -10.52
CA LEU A 108 -24.28 -15.41 -9.36
C LEU A 108 -25.62 -14.82 -9.79
N GLN A 109 -26.66 -15.20 -9.07
CA GLN A 109 -28.01 -14.65 -9.24
C GLN A 109 -28.35 -13.63 -8.14
N ASN A 110 -27.60 -13.63 -7.03
CA ASN A 110 -27.87 -12.82 -5.86
C ASN A 110 -26.82 -11.72 -5.71
N TYR A 111 -26.94 -10.68 -6.51
CA TYR A 111 -26.21 -9.43 -6.37
C TYR A 111 -27.11 -8.29 -6.83
N THR A 112 -26.82 -7.06 -6.39
CA THR A 112 -27.48 -5.85 -6.90
C THR A 112 -26.48 -4.99 -7.67
N PHE A 113 -27.01 -4.18 -8.59
CA PHE A 113 -26.25 -3.14 -9.30
C PHE A 113 -27.06 -1.86 -9.26
N GLU A 114 -26.71 -0.94 -8.37
CA GLU A 114 -27.53 0.21 -8.01
C GLU A 114 -26.69 1.47 -7.90
N LEU A 115 -27.29 2.63 -8.21
CA LEU A 115 -26.63 3.92 -8.03
C LEU A 115 -26.48 4.18 -6.54
N ALA A 116 -25.23 4.34 -6.08
CA ALA A 116 -24.90 4.53 -4.67
C ALA A 116 -24.53 6.00 -4.37
N GLU A 117 -23.81 6.65 -5.29
CA GLU A 117 -23.37 8.04 -5.13
C GLU A 117 -23.84 8.89 -6.32
N GLU A 118 -24.90 9.68 -6.10
CA GLU A 118 -25.55 10.46 -7.17
C GLU A 118 -24.66 11.57 -7.74
N GLU A 119 -23.82 12.20 -6.91
CA GLU A 119 -22.98 13.34 -7.35
C GLU A 119 -21.81 12.90 -8.22
N GLU A 120 -21.25 11.73 -7.95
CA GLU A 120 -20.08 11.17 -8.65
C GLU A 120 -20.47 10.11 -9.70
N ASP A 121 -21.77 9.82 -9.83
CA ASP A 121 -22.33 8.79 -10.72
C ASP A 121 -21.66 7.42 -10.51
N ILE A 122 -21.54 7.02 -9.24
CA ILE A 122 -20.93 5.75 -8.84
C ILE A 122 -22.02 4.74 -8.53
N TYR A 123 -21.96 3.61 -9.23
CA TYR A 123 -22.82 2.46 -8.99
C TYR A 123 -22.09 1.42 -8.15
N HIS A 124 -22.79 0.74 -7.26
CA HIS A 124 -22.24 -0.37 -6.49
C HIS A 124 -22.77 -1.69 -7.03
N ILE A 125 -21.85 -2.63 -7.25
CA ILE A 125 -22.18 -4.05 -7.28
C ILE A 125 -22.09 -4.56 -5.85
N THR A 126 -23.21 -5.00 -5.29
CA THR A 126 -23.28 -5.48 -3.91
C THR A 126 -23.56 -6.98 -3.88
N ILE A 127 -22.67 -7.75 -3.25
CA ILE A 127 -22.75 -9.21 -3.17
C ILE A 127 -22.79 -9.62 -1.69
N PRO A 128 -23.94 -10.07 -1.17
CA PRO A 128 -24.00 -10.71 0.13
C PRO A 128 -23.36 -12.10 0.03
N TYR A 129 -22.36 -12.37 0.85
CA TYR A 129 -21.62 -13.63 0.81
C TYR A 129 -21.33 -14.17 2.22
N GLU A 130 -21.45 -15.49 2.37
CA GLU A 130 -21.18 -16.19 3.63
C GLU A 130 -20.17 -17.32 3.40
N ALA A 131 -19.10 -17.33 4.19
CA ALA A 131 -18.04 -18.34 4.15
C ALA A 131 -17.25 -18.33 5.47
N GLY A 132 -16.22 -19.16 5.59
CA GLY A 132 -15.40 -19.19 6.81
C GLY A 132 -14.57 -17.91 7.00
N LYS A 133 -14.33 -17.52 8.25
CA LYS A 133 -13.42 -16.40 8.58
C LYS A 133 -12.01 -16.69 8.03
N HIS A 134 -11.42 -15.72 7.34
CA HIS A 134 -10.13 -15.78 6.64
C HIS A 134 -10.09 -16.67 5.40
N GLU A 135 -11.24 -17.16 4.93
CA GLU A 135 -11.31 -17.81 3.62
C GLU A 135 -11.16 -16.79 2.49
N GLU A 136 -10.65 -17.28 1.36
CA GLU A 136 -10.55 -16.50 0.13
C GLU A 136 -11.69 -16.90 -0.81
N VAL A 137 -12.26 -15.90 -1.46
CA VAL A 137 -13.30 -16.06 -2.48
C VAL A 137 -12.92 -15.21 -3.69
N THR A 138 -13.10 -15.75 -4.89
CA THR A 138 -12.80 -15.02 -6.12
C THR A 138 -14.07 -14.80 -6.92
N PHE A 139 -14.32 -13.54 -7.29
CA PHE A 139 -15.42 -13.16 -8.16
C PHE A 139 -14.88 -12.67 -9.50
N VAL A 140 -15.61 -13.00 -10.57
CA VAL A 140 -15.35 -12.50 -11.92
C VAL A 140 -16.50 -11.57 -12.31
N TYR A 141 -16.18 -10.34 -12.70
CA TYR A 141 -17.12 -9.31 -13.12
C TYR A 141 -16.96 -9.09 -14.61
N ARG A 142 -18.05 -9.23 -15.36
CA ARG A 142 -18.08 -8.98 -16.80
C ARG A 142 -19.11 -7.93 -17.11
N TYR A 143 -18.71 -6.89 -17.82
CA TYR A 143 -19.64 -5.84 -18.25
C TYR A 143 -19.09 -5.05 -19.43
N LYS A 144 -20.00 -4.38 -20.14
CA LYS A 144 -19.67 -3.49 -21.25
C LYS A 144 -20.08 -2.07 -20.93
N MET A 145 -19.12 -1.16 -20.98
CA MET A 145 -19.31 0.28 -20.81
C MET A 145 -19.46 0.94 -22.17
N MET A 146 -20.55 1.70 -22.35
CA MET A 146 -20.87 2.34 -23.63
C MET A 146 -20.40 3.80 -23.64
N ASP A 147 -19.93 4.25 -24.80
CA ASP A 147 -19.45 5.63 -25.01
C ASP A 147 -18.40 6.05 -23.97
N THR A 148 -17.41 5.20 -23.72
CA THR A 148 -16.40 5.40 -22.67
C THR A 148 -15.16 6.10 -23.20
N VAL A 149 -14.78 5.82 -24.45
CA VAL A 149 -13.64 6.49 -25.10
C VAL A 149 -14.07 7.86 -25.60
N PHE A 150 -13.38 8.90 -25.15
CA PHE A 150 -13.59 10.27 -25.58
C PHE A 150 -12.85 10.54 -26.89
N LEU A 151 -13.52 11.17 -27.86
CA LEU A 151 -12.93 11.52 -29.15
C LEU A 151 -12.78 13.03 -29.26
N TYR A 152 -11.60 13.54 -28.91
CA TYR A 152 -11.22 14.94 -29.15
C TYR A 152 -10.68 15.12 -30.57
N LYS A 153 -10.49 16.37 -30.99
CA LYS A 153 -9.96 16.69 -32.33
C LYS A 153 -8.53 16.19 -32.54
N ASP A 154 -7.73 16.16 -31.47
CA ASP A 154 -6.28 15.92 -31.49
C ASP A 154 -5.87 14.57 -30.88
N THR A 155 -6.78 13.88 -30.17
CA THR A 155 -6.52 12.58 -29.55
C THR A 155 -7.84 11.88 -29.19
N ALA A 156 -7.83 10.55 -29.20
CA ALA A 156 -8.79 9.77 -28.42
C ALA A 156 -8.24 9.58 -27.00
N VAL A 157 -9.13 9.50 -26.01
CA VAL A 157 -8.75 9.35 -24.60
C VAL A 157 -9.58 8.24 -23.98
N PHE A 158 -8.90 7.21 -23.47
CA PHE A 158 -9.48 6.26 -22.54
C PHE A 158 -9.01 6.61 -21.13
N PHE A 159 -9.97 6.89 -20.26
CA PHE A 159 -9.75 7.20 -18.85
C PHE A 159 -10.57 6.21 -18.03
N TRP A 160 -9.92 5.50 -17.11
CA TRP A 160 -10.62 4.58 -16.21
C TRP A 160 -9.96 4.54 -14.84
N ARG A 161 -10.80 4.49 -13.81
CA ARG A 161 -10.42 4.34 -12.41
C ARG A 161 -10.80 2.94 -11.95
N TYR A 162 -9.80 2.14 -11.60
CA TYR A 162 -9.95 0.74 -11.18
C TYR A 162 -10.16 0.61 -9.68
N MET A 163 -9.55 1.50 -8.90
CA MET A 163 -9.61 1.52 -7.43
C MET A 163 -9.92 2.94 -6.97
N MET A 164 -10.93 3.10 -6.11
CA MET A 164 -11.28 4.37 -5.49
C MET A 164 -10.45 4.60 -4.21
N PRO A 165 -10.21 5.87 -3.80
CA PRO A 165 -9.68 6.14 -2.47
C PRO A 165 -10.59 5.53 -1.39
N ASN A 166 -9.99 4.93 -0.36
CA ASN A 166 -10.71 4.40 0.81
C ASN A 166 -11.69 3.26 0.54
N GLU A 167 -11.60 2.61 -0.62
CA GLU A 167 -12.51 1.51 -0.98
C GLU A 167 -12.25 0.26 -0.13
N VAL A 168 -10.98 -0.16 -0.03
CA VAL A 168 -10.53 -1.29 0.77
C VAL A 168 -9.11 -1.03 1.22
N LYS A 169 -8.80 -1.31 2.50
CA LYS A 169 -7.43 -1.28 3.00
C LYS A 169 -6.66 -2.50 2.49
N ASN A 170 -5.44 -2.26 2.00
CA ASN A 170 -4.49 -3.29 1.58
C ASN A 170 -4.97 -4.11 0.37
N VAL A 171 -4.90 -3.50 -0.81
CA VAL A 171 -5.11 -4.17 -2.10
C VAL A 171 -3.75 -4.65 -2.62
N GLN A 172 -3.64 -5.93 -2.92
CA GLN A 172 -2.38 -6.55 -3.36
C GLN A 172 -2.51 -7.18 -4.74
N ASN A 173 -1.37 -7.33 -5.41
CA ASN A 173 -1.24 -8.08 -6.67
C ASN A 173 -2.24 -7.63 -7.74
N ILE A 174 -2.14 -6.35 -8.12
CA ILE A 174 -2.94 -5.78 -9.21
C ILE A 174 -2.21 -6.02 -10.54
N ASP A 175 -2.90 -6.64 -11.50
CA ASP A 175 -2.47 -6.82 -12.89
C ASP A 175 -3.59 -6.39 -13.84
N ILE A 176 -3.33 -5.40 -14.68
CA ILE A 176 -4.31 -4.83 -15.59
C ILE A 176 -3.72 -4.82 -16.99
N GLN A 177 -4.48 -5.32 -17.94
CA GLN A 177 -4.13 -5.32 -19.36
C GLN A 177 -5.24 -4.67 -20.18
N VAL A 178 -4.92 -3.54 -20.81
CA VAL A 178 -5.81 -2.86 -21.76
C VAL A 178 -5.39 -3.19 -23.19
N SER A 179 -6.29 -3.79 -23.96
CA SER A 179 -6.09 -4.14 -25.36
C SER A 179 -6.73 -3.10 -26.27
N LEU A 180 -5.95 -2.60 -27.23
CA LEU A 180 -6.42 -1.66 -28.25
C LEU A 180 -7.24 -2.38 -29.33
N PRO A 181 -8.10 -1.67 -30.09
CA PRO A 181 -8.86 -2.27 -31.18
C PRO A 181 -7.98 -2.87 -32.29
N GLU A 182 -6.82 -2.24 -32.52
CA GLU A 182 -5.76 -2.68 -33.43
C GLU A 182 -4.40 -2.20 -32.90
N ALA A 183 -3.33 -2.92 -33.21
CA ALA A 183 -1.97 -2.52 -32.86
C ALA A 183 -1.54 -1.27 -33.64
N VAL A 184 -0.95 -0.31 -32.94
CA VAL A 184 -0.40 0.93 -33.50
C VAL A 184 1.06 1.08 -33.09
N SER A 185 1.82 1.88 -33.85
CA SER A 185 3.20 2.19 -33.50
C SER A 185 3.28 2.75 -32.08
N LEU A 186 4.29 2.35 -31.31
CA LEU A 186 4.53 2.87 -29.96
C LEU A 186 4.73 4.39 -29.93
N ASP A 187 5.08 5.01 -31.05
CA ASP A 187 5.21 6.47 -31.19
C ASP A 187 3.86 7.19 -31.34
N ASP A 188 2.79 6.47 -31.70
CA ASP A 188 1.47 7.05 -32.03
C ASP A 188 0.52 7.11 -30.83
N TRP A 189 0.90 6.54 -29.68
CA TRP A 189 0.08 6.54 -28.47
C TRP A 189 0.90 6.62 -27.20
N SER A 190 0.23 6.89 -26.08
CA SER A 190 0.88 6.99 -24.78
C SER A 190 -0.06 6.51 -23.69
N GLY A 191 0.46 5.74 -22.73
CA GLY A 191 -0.28 5.27 -21.56
C GLY A 191 0.34 5.80 -20.28
N TYR A 192 -0.50 6.26 -19.37
CA TYR A 192 -0.12 6.85 -18.08
C TYR A 192 -0.94 6.22 -16.96
N VAL A 193 -0.40 6.30 -15.75
CA VAL A 193 -1.01 5.76 -14.53
C VAL A 193 -1.06 6.88 -13.51
N ARG A 194 -2.15 6.99 -12.75
CA ARG A 194 -2.28 7.94 -11.63
C ARG A 194 -2.75 7.23 -10.36
N GLY A 195 -2.55 7.92 -9.24
CA GLY A 195 -2.92 7.49 -7.89
C GLY A 195 -1.86 6.63 -7.21
N ALA A 196 -1.55 5.46 -7.77
CA ALA A 196 -0.57 4.53 -7.21
C ALA A 196 0.88 4.98 -7.47
N VAL A 197 1.59 5.38 -6.42
CA VAL A 197 2.93 5.99 -6.55
C VAL A 197 3.99 5.00 -7.07
N TYR A 198 3.79 3.71 -6.81
CA TYR A 198 4.71 2.62 -7.18
C TYR A 198 4.16 1.72 -8.28
N ALA A 199 3.15 2.18 -9.02
CA ALA A 199 2.67 1.43 -10.18
C ALA A 199 3.72 1.35 -11.29
N GLU A 200 3.83 0.17 -11.89
CA GLU A 200 4.63 -0.06 -13.09
C GLU A 200 3.71 -0.09 -14.31
N LYS A 201 4.23 0.36 -15.45
CA LYS A 201 3.49 0.38 -16.70
C LYS A 201 4.36 -0.02 -17.88
N GLU A 202 3.78 -0.72 -18.84
CA GLU A 202 4.43 -1.16 -20.06
C GLU A 202 3.52 -0.97 -21.27
N LEU A 203 4.08 -0.50 -22.38
CA LEU A 203 3.39 -0.46 -23.67
C LEU A 203 4.00 -1.55 -24.55
N LEU A 204 3.17 -2.45 -25.04
CA LEU A 204 3.58 -3.61 -25.84
C LEU A 204 3.30 -3.36 -27.32
N GLU A 205 4.19 -3.88 -28.19
CA GLU A 205 4.08 -3.74 -29.65
C GLU A 205 2.81 -4.39 -30.24
N ASP A 206 2.19 -5.33 -29.52
CA ASP A 206 0.94 -5.98 -29.93
C ASP A 206 -0.32 -5.16 -29.58
N GLY A 207 -0.16 -3.89 -29.20
CA GLY A 207 -1.28 -3.00 -28.90
C GLY A 207 -1.88 -3.25 -27.52
N LYS A 208 -1.03 -3.58 -26.54
CA LYS A 208 -1.45 -3.78 -25.15
C LYS A 208 -0.75 -2.82 -24.21
N PHE A 209 -1.51 -2.28 -23.27
CA PHE A 209 -1.00 -1.52 -22.14
C PHE A 209 -1.10 -2.39 -20.89
N LYS A 210 0.03 -2.63 -20.24
CA LYS A 210 0.07 -3.34 -18.96
C LYS A 210 0.32 -2.38 -17.81
N LEU A 211 -0.37 -2.62 -16.71
CA LEU A 211 -0.28 -1.88 -15.47
C LEU A 211 -0.22 -2.89 -14.31
N THR A 212 0.81 -2.79 -13.48
CA THR A 212 0.98 -3.67 -12.31
C THR A 212 1.23 -2.87 -11.03
N VAL A 213 0.66 -3.33 -9.92
CA VAL A 213 0.90 -2.76 -8.58
C VAL A 213 1.01 -3.91 -7.58
N GLU A 214 2.15 -4.01 -6.89
CA GLU A 214 2.35 -5.05 -5.86
C GLU A 214 1.43 -4.83 -4.65
N GLU A 215 1.38 -3.58 -4.16
CA GLU A 215 0.59 -3.15 -3.01
C GLU A 215 0.09 -1.73 -3.26
N LEU A 216 -1.23 -1.53 -3.20
CA LEU A 216 -1.85 -0.20 -3.21
C LEU A 216 -1.96 0.30 -1.76
N LEU A 217 -1.36 1.44 -1.47
CA LEU A 217 -1.32 1.98 -0.12
C LEU A 217 -2.68 2.59 0.28
N GLU A 218 -2.89 2.74 1.58
CA GLU A 218 -4.06 3.47 2.11
C GLU A 218 -4.10 4.90 1.56
N ASP A 219 -5.30 5.40 1.27
CA ASP A 219 -5.60 6.67 0.59
C ASP A 219 -5.12 6.77 -0.89
N GLU A 220 -4.43 5.75 -1.44
CA GLU A 220 -4.14 5.73 -2.88
C GLU A 220 -5.38 5.31 -3.69
N PHE A 221 -5.35 5.66 -4.97
CA PHE A 221 -6.32 5.22 -5.97
C PHE A 221 -5.55 4.66 -7.17
N LEU A 222 -6.23 4.03 -8.12
CA LEU A 222 -5.59 3.54 -9.33
C LEU A 222 -6.36 3.93 -10.58
N GLU A 223 -5.69 4.66 -11.47
CA GLU A 223 -6.24 5.11 -12.74
C GLU A 223 -5.28 4.86 -13.90
N SER A 224 -5.84 4.55 -15.08
CA SER A 224 -5.12 4.61 -16.34
C SER A 224 -5.65 5.72 -17.24
N VAL A 225 -4.73 6.42 -17.92
CA VAL A 225 -5.04 7.41 -18.95
C VAL A 225 -4.28 7.03 -20.22
N LEU A 226 -5.01 6.67 -21.27
CA LEU A 226 -4.43 6.33 -22.57
C LEU A 226 -4.79 7.41 -23.59
N LEU A 227 -3.77 7.99 -24.21
CA LEU A 227 -3.88 8.91 -25.34
C LEU A 227 -3.64 8.14 -26.63
N LEU A 228 -4.64 8.06 -27.48
CA LEU A 228 -4.71 7.15 -28.62
C LEU A 228 -5.02 7.92 -29.93
N PRO A 229 -4.62 7.40 -31.11
CA PRO A 229 -5.11 7.93 -32.37
C PRO A 229 -6.63 7.79 -32.50
N THR A 230 -7.31 8.83 -32.96
CA THR A 230 -8.77 8.79 -33.20
C THR A 230 -9.15 7.78 -34.28
N SER A 231 -8.22 7.43 -35.17
CA SER A 231 -8.41 6.41 -36.22
C SER A 231 -8.69 5.01 -35.66
N LEU A 232 -8.36 4.73 -34.39
CA LEU A 232 -8.70 3.47 -33.72
C LEU A 232 -10.20 3.33 -33.43
N PHE A 233 -10.94 4.45 -33.45
CA PHE A 233 -12.34 4.52 -33.03
C PHE A 233 -13.25 5.08 -34.15
N PRO A 234 -13.29 4.45 -35.34
CA PRO A 234 -14.03 4.97 -36.49
C PRO A 234 -15.55 5.04 -36.27
N GLU A 235 -16.08 4.24 -35.34
CA GLU A 235 -17.51 4.16 -35.03
C GLU A 235 -17.85 4.85 -33.69
N GLY A 236 -16.87 5.47 -33.04
CA GLY A 236 -17.03 6.09 -31.73
C GLY A 236 -17.96 7.29 -31.75
N ARG A 237 -18.79 7.41 -30.72
CA ARG A 237 -19.91 8.38 -30.68
C ARG A 237 -19.66 9.56 -29.74
N LYS A 238 -18.73 9.46 -28.78
CA LYS A 238 -18.45 10.49 -27.78
C LYS A 238 -17.46 11.53 -28.30
N VAL A 239 -17.91 12.28 -29.31
CA VAL A 239 -17.12 13.33 -29.96
C VAL A 239 -17.17 14.61 -29.14
N ILE A 240 -16.00 15.17 -28.83
CA ILE A 240 -15.84 16.47 -28.17
C ILE A 240 -15.18 17.44 -29.13
N ASP A 241 -15.84 18.57 -29.37
CA ASP A 241 -15.40 19.60 -30.32
C ASP A 241 -14.26 20.50 -29.78
N ASN A 242 -13.29 19.91 -29.07
CA ASN A 242 -12.13 20.61 -28.50
C ASN A 242 -10.85 19.79 -28.70
N ASN A 243 -9.71 20.45 -28.57
CA ASN A 243 -8.43 19.79 -28.32
C ASN A 243 -8.30 19.53 -26.81
N ALA A 244 -7.70 18.42 -26.41
CA ALA A 244 -7.48 18.12 -24.99
C ALA A 244 -6.10 17.53 -24.69
N LYS A 245 -5.32 17.17 -25.71
CA LYS A 245 -4.05 16.45 -25.51
C LYS A 245 -3.08 17.23 -24.62
N GLU A 246 -2.91 18.53 -24.87
CA GLU A 246 -1.97 19.38 -24.12
C GLU A 246 -2.39 19.56 -22.66
N GLU A 247 -3.67 19.78 -22.40
CA GLU A 247 -4.23 19.95 -21.05
C GLU A 247 -4.08 18.66 -20.23
N ILE A 248 -4.44 17.51 -20.80
CA ILE A 248 -4.30 16.21 -20.14
C ILE A 248 -2.82 15.91 -19.83
N LEU A 249 -1.91 16.21 -20.77
CA LEU A 249 -0.47 16.03 -20.54
C LEU A 249 0.06 16.94 -19.43
N ALA A 250 -0.47 18.15 -19.29
CA ALA A 250 -0.09 19.04 -18.19
C ALA A 250 -0.53 18.49 -16.83
N GLU A 251 -1.76 17.98 -16.71
CA GLU A 251 -2.26 17.34 -15.48
C GLU A 251 -1.43 16.10 -15.12
N ILE A 252 -1.10 15.27 -16.10
CA ILE A 252 -0.27 14.07 -15.90
C ILE A 252 1.12 14.47 -15.42
N ALA A 253 1.75 15.47 -16.03
CA ALA A 253 3.08 15.94 -15.65
C ALA A 253 3.10 16.48 -14.20
N GLU A 254 2.05 17.21 -13.79
CA GLU A 254 1.90 17.66 -12.41
C GLU A 254 1.79 16.48 -11.45
N TRP A 255 0.98 15.47 -11.78
CA TRP A 255 0.86 14.27 -10.96
C TRP A 255 2.18 13.49 -10.86
N GLU A 256 2.89 13.31 -11.97
CA GLU A 256 4.19 12.61 -11.99
C GLU A 256 5.24 13.34 -11.13
N GLU A 257 5.25 14.67 -11.12
CA GLU A 257 6.10 15.48 -10.25
C GLU A 257 5.76 15.25 -8.77
N GLN A 258 4.47 15.27 -8.43
CA GLN A 258 4.00 14.99 -7.07
C GLN A 258 4.40 13.58 -6.61
N ALA A 259 4.15 12.55 -7.43
CA ALA A 259 4.52 11.17 -7.14
C ALA A 259 6.05 10.99 -6.99
N SER A 260 6.84 11.63 -7.86
CA SER A 260 8.31 11.64 -7.76
C SER A 260 8.78 12.28 -6.44
N SER A 261 8.12 13.35 -5.99
CA SER A 261 8.42 14.00 -4.73
C SER A 261 8.13 13.09 -3.52
N VAL A 262 7.07 12.27 -3.59
CA VAL A 262 6.70 11.28 -2.56
C VAL A 262 7.75 10.17 -2.53
N ARG A 263 8.05 9.54 -3.68
CA ARG A 263 9.11 8.51 -3.80
C ARG A 263 10.43 8.97 -3.19
N LYS A 264 10.87 10.19 -3.50
CA LYS A 264 12.12 10.75 -2.97
C LYS A 264 12.08 10.96 -1.46
N LYS A 265 10.94 11.37 -0.89
CA LYS A 265 10.77 11.54 0.57
C LYS A 265 10.82 10.18 1.26
N ASP A 266 10.19 9.17 0.68
CA ASP A 266 10.16 7.82 1.26
C ASP A 266 11.52 7.13 1.18
N GLU A 267 12.23 7.24 0.06
CA GLU A 267 13.63 6.83 -0.05
C GLU A 267 14.49 7.52 1.02
N LEU A 268 14.37 8.84 1.17
CA LEU A 268 15.14 9.59 2.16
C LEU A 268 14.81 9.14 3.59
N ARG A 269 13.54 8.90 3.92
CA ARG A 269 13.12 8.36 5.22
C ARG A 269 13.70 6.97 5.45
N PHE A 270 13.64 6.11 4.44
CA PHE A 270 14.18 4.76 4.51
C PHE A 270 15.70 4.77 4.76
N TYR A 271 16.47 5.49 3.94
CA TYR A 271 17.93 5.58 4.07
C TYR A 271 18.37 6.30 5.34
N SER A 272 17.69 7.38 5.74
CA SER A 272 18.00 8.07 6.99
C SER A 272 17.70 7.21 8.21
N GLY A 273 16.60 6.44 8.19
CA GLY A 273 16.28 5.45 9.22
C GLY A 273 17.36 4.39 9.34
N SER A 274 17.75 3.78 8.22
CA SER A 274 18.82 2.78 8.16
C SER A 274 20.17 3.34 8.67
N ALA A 275 20.53 4.57 8.28
CA ALA A 275 21.74 5.22 8.75
C ALA A 275 21.73 5.45 10.27
N ILE A 276 20.61 5.92 10.83
CA ILE A 276 20.42 6.10 12.28
C ILE A 276 20.60 4.76 13.01
N GLY A 277 19.99 3.69 12.50
CA GLY A 277 20.13 2.34 13.06
C GLY A 277 21.59 1.85 13.08
N ILE A 278 22.30 2.01 11.95
CA ILE A 278 23.72 1.61 11.83
C ILE A 278 24.60 2.43 12.78
N ILE A 279 24.41 3.75 12.85
CA ILE A 279 25.19 4.61 13.75
C ILE A 279 24.97 4.21 15.22
N ALA A 280 23.73 3.93 15.62
CA ALA A 280 23.40 3.48 16.96
C ALA A 280 24.10 2.13 17.30
N MET A 281 24.08 1.18 16.38
CA MET A 281 24.79 -0.10 16.52
C MET A 281 26.31 0.10 16.67
N LEU A 282 26.93 0.93 15.83
CA LEU A 282 28.36 1.23 15.88
C LEU A 282 28.75 1.93 17.19
N LEU A 283 27.93 2.84 17.70
CA LEU A 283 28.13 3.50 19.01
C LEU A 283 28.08 2.48 20.16
N CYS A 284 27.15 1.52 20.11
CA CYS A 284 27.09 0.45 21.09
C CYS A 284 28.33 -0.46 21.04
N LEU A 285 28.76 -0.87 19.84
CA LEU A 285 29.98 -1.67 19.67
C LEU A 285 31.23 -0.94 20.16
N ALA A 286 31.39 0.33 19.79
CA ALA A 286 32.52 1.17 20.20
C ALA A 286 32.58 1.33 21.72
N THR A 287 31.44 1.60 22.37
CA THR A 287 31.40 1.71 23.84
C THR A 287 31.66 0.37 24.54
N GLY A 288 31.20 -0.75 23.98
CA GLY A 288 31.53 -2.10 24.46
C GLY A 288 33.03 -2.41 24.37
N LEU A 289 33.67 -2.08 23.25
CA LEU A 289 35.13 -2.24 23.06
C LEU A 289 35.95 -1.35 23.99
N LEU A 290 35.57 -0.08 24.14
CA LEU A 290 36.21 0.84 25.08
C LEU A 290 36.12 0.33 26.52
N ASN A 291 34.98 -0.26 26.92
CA ASN A 291 34.83 -0.89 28.23
C ASN A 291 35.80 -2.06 28.44
N LYS A 292 36.04 -2.86 27.39
CA LYS A 292 37.01 -3.96 27.42
C LYS A 292 38.46 -3.45 27.55
N MET A 293 38.79 -2.33 26.93
CA MET A 293 40.16 -1.78 26.88
C MET A 293 40.55 -0.94 28.11
N GLN A 294 39.65 -0.10 28.66
CA GLN A 294 40.03 0.94 29.64
C GLN A 294 39.83 0.57 31.13
N GLY A 295 39.49 -0.66 31.48
CA GLY A 295 39.50 -1.11 32.87
C GLY A 295 38.50 -0.37 33.78
N LYS A 296 37.21 -0.71 33.65
CA LYS A 296 36.06 -0.62 34.58
C LYS A 296 35.75 0.67 35.38
N GLN A 297 36.68 1.59 35.67
CA GLN A 297 36.39 2.80 36.47
C GLN A 297 35.99 3.99 35.59
N GLY A 298 34.68 4.16 35.35
CA GLY A 298 34.10 5.37 34.74
C GLY A 298 33.18 5.14 33.54
N ILE A 299 33.20 3.94 32.95
CA ILE A 299 32.57 3.64 31.66
C ILE A 299 31.06 3.33 31.79
N ASN A 300 30.57 2.99 32.99
CA ASN A 300 29.15 2.71 33.22
C ASN A 300 28.22 3.89 32.84
N ARG A 301 28.68 5.15 32.98
CA ARG A 301 27.88 6.32 32.57
C ARG A 301 27.75 6.43 31.04
N TRP A 302 28.80 6.04 30.31
CA TRP A 302 28.83 6.02 28.86
C TRP A 302 27.99 4.89 28.27
N ILE A 303 28.00 3.72 28.92
CA ILE A 303 27.13 2.59 28.54
C ILE A 303 25.65 2.97 28.68
N ILE A 304 25.26 3.56 29.82
CA ILE A 304 23.89 4.03 30.03
C ILE A 304 23.52 5.11 29.00
N GLY A 305 24.42 6.06 28.73
CA GLY A 305 24.21 7.10 27.72
C GLY A 305 24.02 6.55 26.30
N ALA A 306 24.89 5.65 25.86
CA ALA A 306 24.80 5.01 24.55
C ALA A 306 23.52 4.16 24.41
N SER A 307 23.12 3.48 25.48
CA SER A 307 21.87 2.68 25.48
C SER A 307 20.63 3.56 25.35
N ILE A 308 20.59 4.70 26.05
CA ILE A 308 19.47 5.66 25.94
C ILE A 308 19.42 6.27 24.53
N ILE A 309 20.56 6.66 23.97
CA ILE A 309 20.64 7.20 22.61
C ILE A 309 20.18 6.16 21.58
N SER A 310 20.59 4.90 21.73
CA SER A 310 20.20 3.81 20.84
C SER A 310 18.71 3.47 20.94
N LEU A 311 18.11 3.54 22.13
CA LEU A 311 16.66 3.38 22.29
C LEU A 311 15.89 4.55 21.68
N ALA A 312 16.35 5.79 21.88
CA ALA A 312 15.75 6.96 21.25
C ALA A 312 15.84 6.89 19.72
N ALA A 313 17.00 6.49 19.19
CA ALA A 313 17.22 6.24 17.77
C ALA A 313 16.27 5.16 17.23
N GLY A 314 16.05 4.08 17.99
CA GLY A 314 15.11 3.02 17.65
C GLY A 314 13.67 3.53 17.55
N ILE A 315 13.23 4.36 18.50
CA ILE A 315 11.89 4.97 18.49
C ILE A 315 11.76 5.93 17.30
N THR A 316 12.76 6.76 17.02
CA THR A 316 12.72 7.68 15.88
C THR A 316 12.68 6.93 14.55
N ALA A 317 13.49 5.87 14.40
CA ALA A 317 13.51 5.08 13.18
C ALA A 317 12.19 4.34 12.96
N TRP A 318 11.62 3.76 14.02
CA TRP A 318 10.37 3.00 13.95
C TRP A 318 9.16 3.91 13.72
N PHE A 319 8.92 4.89 14.58
CA PHE A 319 7.66 5.64 14.59
C PHE A 319 7.68 6.88 13.70
N ILE A 320 8.83 7.57 13.57
CA ILE A 320 8.90 8.83 12.79
C ILE A 320 9.27 8.54 11.34
N LEU A 321 10.20 7.61 11.11
CA LEU A 321 10.69 7.28 9.78
C LEU A 321 10.02 6.04 9.17
N LYS A 322 9.07 5.41 9.87
CA LYS A 322 8.36 4.18 9.48
C LYS A 322 9.29 3.04 9.04
N ASN A 323 10.52 2.98 9.55
CA ASN A 323 11.51 1.94 9.23
C ASN A 323 11.68 0.97 10.41
N ALA A 324 10.85 -0.07 10.43
CA ALA A 324 10.81 -1.06 11.52
C ALA A 324 12.14 -1.80 11.69
N TRP A 325 12.81 -2.19 10.60
CA TRP A 325 14.10 -2.90 10.65
C TRP A 325 15.20 -2.07 11.33
N ALA A 326 15.32 -0.80 10.97
CA ALA A 326 16.27 0.10 11.62
C ALA A 326 15.93 0.33 13.10
N GLY A 327 14.63 0.43 13.41
CA GLY A 327 14.12 0.49 14.78
C GLY A 327 14.52 -0.72 15.63
N ILE A 328 14.25 -1.93 15.13
CA ILE A 328 14.60 -3.21 15.77
C ILE A 328 16.11 -3.28 16.01
N LEU A 329 16.92 -2.99 14.98
CA LEU A 329 18.38 -3.05 15.06
C LEU A 329 18.93 -2.17 16.21
N ALA A 330 18.44 -0.93 16.33
CA ALA A 330 18.87 0.01 17.35
C ALA A 330 18.44 -0.43 18.77
N ILE A 331 17.23 -1.00 18.91
CA ILE A 331 16.73 -1.52 20.20
C ILE A 331 17.52 -2.75 20.63
N VAL A 332 17.72 -3.72 19.73
CA VAL A 332 18.49 -4.95 20.00
C VAL A 332 19.94 -4.61 20.38
N SER A 333 20.55 -3.63 19.70
CA SER A 333 21.92 -3.17 20.02
C SER A 333 22.01 -2.58 21.43
N ALA A 334 21.01 -1.81 21.86
CA ALA A 334 20.94 -1.26 23.22
C ALA A 334 20.81 -2.36 24.29
N LEU A 335 19.95 -3.35 24.05
CA LEU A 335 19.75 -4.50 24.93
C LEU A 335 21.01 -5.37 25.02
N ALA A 336 21.70 -5.59 23.91
CA ALA A 336 22.95 -6.34 23.89
C ALA A 336 24.06 -5.63 24.70
N LEU A 337 24.18 -4.31 24.56
CA LEU A 337 25.17 -3.52 25.30
C LEU A 337 24.90 -3.52 26.82
N THR A 338 23.64 -3.34 27.22
CA THR A 338 23.25 -3.37 28.64
C THR A 338 23.38 -4.77 29.24
N GLY A 339 22.97 -5.81 28.50
CA GLY A 339 23.13 -7.21 28.88
C GLY A 339 24.59 -7.61 29.07
N TYR A 340 25.48 -7.22 28.16
CA TYR A 340 26.93 -7.44 28.28
C TYR A 340 27.50 -6.79 29.55
N ALA A 341 27.11 -5.57 29.87
CA ALA A 341 27.53 -4.89 31.10
C ALA A 341 26.97 -5.56 32.36
N GLY A 342 25.74 -6.08 32.31
CA GLY A 342 25.07 -6.79 33.41
C GLY A 342 25.67 -8.18 33.69
N TYR A 343 25.94 -8.97 32.65
CA TYR A 343 26.52 -10.31 32.78
C TYR A 343 27.91 -10.29 33.44
N ASP A 344 28.76 -9.35 33.05
CA ASP A 344 30.13 -9.23 33.57
C ASP A 344 30.19 -8.66 35.01
N SER A 345 29.14 -7.96 35.46
CA SER A 345 29.01 -7.51 36.86
C SER A 345 28.55 -8.63 37.80
N ASN A 346 27.68 -9.54 37.34
CA ASN A 346 27.30 -10.75 38.09
C ASN A 346 28.44 -11.78 38.20
N LEU A 347 29.27 -11.91 37.17
CA LEU A 347 30.45 -12.78 37.19
C LEU A 347 31.51 -12.31 38.20
N LEU A 348 31.64 -11.00 38.39
CA LEU A 348 32.49 -10.40 39.44
C LEU A 348 31.94 -10.62 40.85
N PHE A 349 30.62 -10.50 41.04
CA PHE A 349 29.98 -10.77 42.34
C PHE A 349 30.17 -12.23 42.79
N ARG A 350 30.04 -13.19 41.86
CA ARG A 350 30.24 -14.62 42.15
C ARG A 350 31.69 -14.97 42.50
N LYS A 351 32.67 -14.25 41.95
CA LYS A 351 34.11 -14.46 42.24
C LYS A 351 34.53 -13.93 43.62
N ASN A 352 33.84 -12.92 44.15
CA ASN A 352 34.10 -12.36 45.48
C ASN A 352 33.44 -13.16 46.62
N GLN A 353 32.40 -13.94 46.35
CA GLN A 353 31.77 -14.82 47.36
C GLN A 353 32.60 -16.07 47.70
N HIS A 354 33.61 -16.42 46.88
CA HIS A 354 34.55 -17.51 47.18
C HIS A 354 35.83 -17.04 47.89
N LYS A 355 35.90 -15.77 48.33
CA LYS A 355 37.04 -15.19 49.05
C LYS A 355 36.69 -14.65 50.45
N ALA A 356 35.51 -14.97 50.97
CA ALA A 356 35.13 -14.69 52.36
C ALA A 356 35.27 -15.96 53.21
#